data_AF-A0A0C9N578-F1
#
_entry.id   AF-A0A0C9N578-F1
#
_cell.length_a   1.000
_cell.length_b   1.000
_cell.length_c   1.000
_cell.angle_alpha   90.00
_cell.angle_beta   90.00
_cell.angle_gamma   90.00
#
_symmetry.space_group_name_H-M   'P 1'
#
loop_
_entity.id
_entity.type
_entity.pdbx_description
1 polymer ?
#
loop_
_entity_poly.entity_id
_entity_poly.type
_entity_poly.pdbx_seq_one_letter_code
_entity_poly.pdbx_strand_id
1 'polypeptide(L)'
;MSREDLEYYVRRARDEAAAAAAAHSVEAASAHRLLAIEYEGQAQELRARLEGAARDNDGWPLDGPVRRRRPKLSIRTVREFAD
;
A
#
# COMPACT_ATOMS: atom_id res chain seq x y z
N MET A 1 4.01 12.12 -1.19
CA MET A 1 4.99 11.59 -0.22
C MET A 1 6.20 11.14 -1.02
N SER A 2 7.39 11.59 -0.60
CA SER A 2 8.64 11.48 -1.36
C SER A 2 9.58 10.42 -0.78
N ARG A 3 10.70 10.19 -1.46
CA ARG A 3 11.79 9.34 -0.95
C ARG A 3 12.44 9.93 0.32
N GLU A 4 12.40 11.24 0.49
CA GLU A 4 12.90 11.94 1.69
C GLU A 4 12.02 11.61 2.90
N ASP A 5 10.70 11.51 2.72
CA ASP A 5 9.78 11.07 3.78
C ASP A 5 10.11 9.64 4.25
N LEU A 6 10.47 8.76 3.30
CA LEU A 6 10.87 7.38 3.63
C LEU A 6 12.16 7.36 4.46
N GLU A 7 13.16 8.14 4.06
CA GLU A 7 14.42 8.25 4.81
C GLU A 7 14.21 8.85 6.20
N TYR A 8 13.30 9.81 6.31
CA TYR A 8 12.90 10.38 7.59
C TYR A 8 12.33 9.32 8.54
N TYR A 9 11.33 8.53 8.09
CA TYR A 9 10.72 7.51 8.93
C TYR A 9 11.71 6.42 9.34
N VAL A 10 12.56 5.96 8.42
CA VAL A 10 13.60 4.97 8.72
C VAL A 10 14.61 5.50 9.72
N ARG A 11 15.04 6.76 9.59
CA ARG A 11 15.97 7.38 10.54
C ARG A 11 15.32 7.50 11.92
N ARG A 12 14.09 8.02 12.00
CA ARG A 12 13.38 8.20 13.27
C ARG A 12 13.12 6.88 13.98
N ALA A 13 12.75 5.82 13.26
CA ALA A 13 12.64 4.49 13.83
C ALA A 13 13.92 4.04 14.56
N ARG A 14 15.09 4.27 13.94
CA ARG A 14 16.39 3.93 14.53
C ARG A 14 16.73 4.82 15.72
N ASP A 15 16.48 6.12 15.62
CA ASP A 15 16.74 7.06 16.70
C ASP A 15 15.91 6.71 17.95
N GLU A 16 14.64 6.38 17.76
CA GLU A 16 13.74 5.96 18.85
C GLU A 16 14.16 4.60 19.43
N ALA A 17 14.58 3.64 18.60
CA ALA A 17 15.13 2.38 19.10
C ALA A 17 16.41 2.58 19.93
N ALA A 18 17.29 3.49 19.51
CA ALA A 18 18.48 3.84 20.27
C ALA A 18 18.14 4.58 21.58
N ALA A 19 17.17 5.50 21.54
CA ALA A 19 16.66 6.18 22.74
C ALA A 19 16.05 5.19 23.73
N ALA A 20 15.31 4.18 23.25
CA ALA A 20 14.78 3.12 24.09
C ALA A 20 15.88 2.29 24.80
N ALA A 21 17.01 2.06 24.11
CA ALA A 21 18.15 1.34 24.67
C ALA A 21 18.93 2.18 25.70
N ALA A 22 18.95 3.50 25.53
CA ALA A 22 19.61 4.43 26.44
C ALA A 22 18.73 4.91 27.60
N ALA A 23 17.42 4.64 27.55
CA ALA A 23 16.47 5.13 28.53
C ALA A 23 16.72 4.58 29.94
N HIS A 24 16.61 5.46 30.94
CA HIS A 24 16.83 5.11 32.35
C HIS A 24 15.57 4.61 33.07
N SER A 25 14.40 4.64 32.43
CA SER A 25 13.15 4.09 32.96
C SER A 25 12.48 3.15 31.97
N VAL A 26 11.73 2.18 32.51
CA VAL A 26 11.01 1.19 31.72
C VAL A 26 9.89 1.86 30.91
N GLU A 27 9.24 2.86 31.50
CA GLU A 27 8.17 3.64 30.87
C GLU A 27 8.71 4.41 29.66
N ALA A 28 9.84 5.09 29.81
CA ALA A 28 10.48 5.82 28.71
C ALA A 28 10.96 4.86 27.62
N ALA A 29 11.62 3.76 28.01
CA ALA A 29 12.04 2.73 27.06
C ALA A 29 10.85 2.15 26.26
N SER A 30 9.72 1.95 26.94
CA SER A 30 8.51 1.42 26.31
C SER A 30 7.87 2.42 25.34
N ALA A 31 7.80 3.70 25.73
CA ALA A 31 7.31 4.76 24.85
C ALA A 31 8.15 4.87 23.58
N HIS A 32 9.49 4.89 23.72
CA HIS A 32 10.40 4.94 22.58
C HIS A 32 10.28 3.69 21.67
N ARG A 33 10.09 2.49 22.24
CA ARG A 33 9.83 1.28 21.44
C ARG A 33 8.54 1.36 20.63
N LEU A 34 7.46 1.88 21.22
CA LEU A 34 6.18 2.05 20.51
C LEU A 34 6.35 3.03 19.34
N LEU A 35 7.04 4.15 19.55
CA LEU A 35 7.34 5.11 18.49
C LEU A 35 8.21 4.52 17.39
N ALA A 36 9.22 3.71 17.74
CA ALA A 36 10.05 3.02 16.76
C ALA A 36 9.21 2.11 15.85
N ILE A 37 8.31 1.32 16.42
CA ILE A 37 7.39 0.44 15.68
C ILE A 37 6.47 1.26 14.76
N GLU A 38 5.93 2.37 15.24
CA GLU A 38 5.06 3.24 14.45
C GLU A 38 5.78 3.80 13.22
N TYR A 39 7.00 4.31 13.41
CA TYR A 39 7.81 4.83 12.31
C TYR A 39 8.25 3.74 11.33
N GLU A 40 8.57 2.53 11.81
CA GLU A 40 8.84 1.39 10.91
C GLU A 40 7.61 1.03 10.07
N GLY A 41 6.41 1.02 10.67
CA GLY A 41 5.16 0.80 9.96
C GLY A 41 4.92 1.85 8.87
N GLN A 42 5.12 3.12 9.19
CA GLN A 42 4.99 4.23 8.23
C GLN A 42 6.01 4.11 7.08
N ALA A 43 7.25 3.71 7.38
CA ALA A 43 8.27 3.47 6.35
C ALA A 43 7.90 2.30 5.42
N GLN A 44 7.38 1.20 5.98
CA GLN A 44 6.95 0.03 5.19
C GLN A 44 5.76 0.37 4.29
N GLU A 45 4.76 1.06 4.82
CA GLU A 45 3.61 1.49 4.03
C GLU A 45 4.02 2.43 2.89
N LEU A 46 4.88 3.41 3.19
CA LEU A 46 5.37 4.33 2.17
C LEU A 46 6.20 3.61 1.10
N ARG A 47 7.06 2.65 1.48
CA ARG A 47 7.80 1.81 0.52
C ARG A 47 6.83 1.06 -0.39
N ALA A 48 5.82 0.42 0.17
CA ALA A 48 4.82 -0.32 -0.61
C ALA A 48 4.07 0.59 -1.60
N ARG A 49 3.73 1.82 -1.19
CA ARG A 49 3.11 2.82 -2.07
C ARG A 49 4.04 3.25 -3.21
N LEU A 50 5.32 3.50 -2.91
CA LEU A 50 6.31 3.90 -3.92
C LEU A 50 6.58 2.77 -4.93
N GLU A 51 6.66 1.51 -4.45
CA GLU A 51 6.81 0.33 -5.31
C GLU A 51 5.55 0.05 -6.14
N GLY A 52 4.35 0.22 -5.56
CA GLY A 52 3.08 0.11 -6.28
C GLY A 52 2.93 1.16 -7.36
N ALA A 53 3.25 2.42 -7.05
CA ALA A 53 3.23 3.52 -8.02
C ALA A 53 4.25 3.35 -9.16
N ALA A 54 5.36 2.66 -8.92
CA ALA A 54 6.30 2.27 -9.97
C ALA A 54 5.68 1.21 -10.89
N ARG A 55 5.06 0.16 -10.32
CA ARG A 55 4.39 -0.90 -11.10
C ARG A 55 3.22 -0.40 -11.95
N ASP A 56 2.46 0.57 -11.44
CA ASP A 56 1.36 1.19 -12.19
C ASP A 56 1.86 2.07 -13.35
N ASN A 57 3.08 2.61 -13.27
CA ASN A 57 3.73 3.33 -14.38
C ASN A 57 4.24 2.38 -15.47
N ASP A 58 4.62 1.15 -15.12
CA ASP A 58 5.26 0.20 -16.04
C ASP A 58 4.26 -0.62 -16.88
N GLY A 59 2.95 -0.40 -16.73
CA GLY A 59 1.95 -1.37 -17.19
C GLY A 59 0.64 -0.81 -17.70
N TRP A 60 0.64 0.01 -18.75
CA TRP A 60 -0.35 -0.02 -19.84
C TRP A 60 0.20 0.69 -21.09
N PRO A 61 0.29 0.05 -22.27
CA PRO A 61 0.45 0.80 -23.50
C PRO A 61 -0.85 1.59 -23.72
N LEU A 62 -0.77 2.91 -23.73
CA LEU A 62 -1.86 3.83 -24.07
C LEU A 62 -2.19 3.83 -25.57
N ASP A 63 -2.15 2.66 -26.22
CA ASP A 63 -2.54 2.50 -27.62
C ASP A 63 -3.55 1.36 -27.77
N GLY A 64 -4.83 1.72 -27.67
CA GLY A 64 -5.91 0.96 -28.27
C GLY A 64 -7.19 0.90 -27.41
N PRO A 65 -8.37 1.19 -27.99
CA PRO A 65 -9.62 0.97 -27.29
C PRO A 65 -9.83 -0.53 -27.12
N VAL A 66 -9.59 -1.04 -25.91
CA VAL A 66 -9.95 -2.42 -25.53
C VAL A 66 -11.48 -2.50 -25.52
N ARG A 67 -12.07 -2.82 -26.67
CA ARG A 67 -13.46 -3.26 -26.76
C ARG A 67 -13.57 -4.54 -25.94
N ARG A 68 -13.92 -4.40 -24.65
CA ARG A 68 -14.36 -5.52 -23.82
C ARG A 68 -15.58 -6.14 -24.50
N ARG A 69 -15.36 -7.17 -25.34
CA ARG A 69 -16.43 -8.05 -25.80
C ARG A 69 -16.95 -8.75 -24.56
N ARG A 70 -17.97 -8.17 -23.92
CA ARG A 70 -18.81 -8.95 -23.02
C ARG A 70 -19.36 -10.11 -23.85
N PRO A 71 -19.24 -11.37 -23.42
CA PRO A 71 -19.97 -12.45 -24.05
C PRO A 71 -21.46 -12.08 -23.96
N LYS A 72 -22.11 -11.91 -25.11
CA LYS A 72 -23.54 -11.69 -25.15
C LYS A 72 -24.19 -12.98 -24.65
N LEU A 73 -24.70 -12.99 -23.42
CA LEU A 73 -25.69 -13.96 -23.01
C LEU A 73 -26.93 -13.73 -23.87
N SER A 74 -27.04 -14.46 -24.98
CA SER A 74 -28.28 -14.58 -25.71
C SER A 74 -29.21 -15.48 -24.91
N ILE A 75 -30.02 -14.89 -24.05
CA ILE A 75 -31.16 -15.57 -23.45
C ILE A 75 -32.12 -15.87 -24.61
N ARG A 76 -32.29 -17.15 -24.95
CA ARG A 76 -33.37 -17.59 -25.84
C ARG A 76 -34.67 -17.48 -25.04
N THR A 77 -35.42 -16.40 -25.24
CA THR A 77 -36.81 -16.33 -24.82
C THR A 77 -37.58 -17.37 -25.64
N VAL A 78 -37.98 -18.48 -25.00
CA VAL A 78 -39.03 -19.33 -25.56
C VAL A 78 -40.33 -18.57 -25.33
N ARG A 79 -40.80 -17.91 -26.39
CA ARG A 79 -42.17 -17.42 -26.50
C ARG A 79 -42.92 -18.42 -27.36
N GLU A 80 -44.21 -18.53 -27.09
CA GLU A 80 -45.28 -19.11 -27.92
C GLU A 80 -45.61 -20.58 -27.62
N PHE A 81 -46.87 -21.00 -27.50
CA PHE A 81 -48.16 -20.33 -27.30
C PHE A 81 -49.14 -21.42 -26.81
N ALA A 82 -50.30 -21.00 -26.30
CA ALA A 82 -51.39 -21.84 -25.83
C ALA A 82 -52.03 -22.68 -26.95
N ASP A 83 -52.56 -23.86 -26.58
CA ASP A 83 -53.93 -24.31 -26.86
C ASP A 83 -54.37 -25.29 -25.76
#